data_AF-E6N8S9-F1
#
_entry.id   AF-E6N8S9-F1
#
_cell.length_a   1.000
_cell.length_b   1.000
_cell.length_c   1.000
_cell.angle_alpha   90.00
_cell.angle_beta   90.00
_cell.angle_gamma   90.00
#
_symmetry.space_group_name_H-M   'P 1'
#
loop_
_entity.id
_entity.type
_entity.pdbx_description
1 polymer ?
#
loop_
_entity_poly.entity_id
_entity_poly.type
_entity_poly.pdbx_seq_one_letter_code
_entity_poly.pdbx_strand_id
1 'polypeptide(L)'
;MAGACVKKCFKRFKSCSEKMSDGMKVPSKVMTYCPKCNSHTEHTVSLYKKGKERKLALGARRHARELKGYGGQKYPIQRKNPRQPTRKPLSSNASHAAEA
;
A
#
# COMPACT_ATOMS: atom_id res chain seq x y z
N MET A 1 -2.71 -18.03 -36.88
CA MET A 1 -3.88 -17.27 -36.39
C MET A 1 -4.28 -17.76 -34.99
N ALA A 2 -3.50 -17.46 -33.95
CA ALA A 2 -3.81 -17.82 -32.55
C ALA A 2 -3.25 -16.76 -31.60
N GLY A 3 -3.65 -15.50 -31.79
CA GLY A 3 -3.03 -14.34 -31.14
C GLY A 3 -3.99 -13.35 -30.49
N ALA A 4 -5.25 -13.70 -30.27
CA ALA A 4 -6.28 -12.73 -29.88
C ALA A 4 -7.08 -13.05 -28.59
N CYS A 5 -6.85 -14.18 -27.92
CA CYS A 5 -7.71 -14.59 -26.79
C CYS A 5 -7.25 -14.06 -25.41
N VAL A 6 -5.96 -13.80 -25.19
CA VAL A 6 -5.45 -13.46 -23.83
C VAL A 6 -5.66 -11.99 -23.45
N LYS A 7 -5.82 -11.09 -24.43
CA LYS A 7 -5.88 -9.63 -24.20
C LYS A 7 -7.24 -9.13 -23.70
N LYS A 8 -8.30 -9.95 -23.78
CA LYS A 8 -9.67 -9.53 -23.41
C LYS A 8 -10.00 -9.76 -21.93
N CYS A 9 -9.29 -10.67 -21.25
CA CYS A 9 -9.48 -10.91 -19.81
C CYS A 9 -8.89 -9.81 -18.91
N PHE A 10 -7.84 -9.11 -19.34
CA PHE A 10 -7.12 -8.16 -18.47
C PHE A 10 -7.89 -6.85 -18.21
N LYS A 11 -8.82 -6.47 -19.10
CA LYS A 11 -9.58 -5.20 -18.97
C LYS A 11 -10.71 -5.26 -17.95
N ARG A 12 -11.14 -6.44 -17.49
CA ARG A 12 -12.23 -6.61 -16.52
C ARG A 12 -11.80 -6.40 -15.06
N PHE A 13 -10.50 -6.38 -14.77
CA PHE A 13 -9.99 -6.25 -13.40
C PHE A 13 -9.89 -4.79 -12.91
N LYS A 14 -9.95 -3.81 -13.82
CA LYS A 14 -9.66 -2.41 -13.51
C LYS A 14 -10.87 -1.62 -12.97
N SER A 15 -12.10 -2.10 -13.17
CA SER A 15 -13.32 -1.38 -12.81
C SER A 15 -13.79 -1.60 -11.37
N CYS A 16 -13.18 -2.51 -10.61
CA CYS A 16 -13.60 -2.80 -9.22
C CYS A 16 -12.78 -2.07 -8.15
N SER A 17 -11.72 -1.32 -8.49
CA SER A 17 -10.78 -0.79 -7.49
C SER A 17 -11.10 0.63 -6.98
N GLU A 18 -12.08 1.31 -7.56
CA GLU A 18 -12.27 2.76 -7.33
C GLU A 18 -13.22 3.10 -6.18
N LYS A 19 -13.95 2.14 -5.60
CA LYS A 19 -14.90 2.42 -4.52
C LYS A 19 -14.77 1.42 -3.39
N MET A 20 -13.84 1.69 -2.49
CA MET A 20 -13.76 1.04 -1.18
C MET A 20 -13.69 2.13 -0.11
N SER A 21 -14.83 2.78 0.13
CA SER A 21 -15.07 3.69 1.26
C SER A 21 -15.79 2.91 2.37
N ASP A 22 -15.07 2.00 3.02
CA ASP A 22 -15.59 1.27 4.17
C ASP A 22 -15.55 2.14 5.44
N GLY A 23 -16.71 2.63 5.86
CA GLY A 23 -17.09 2.77 7.28
C GLY A 23 -16.52 3.91 8.13
N MET A 24 -15.62 4.77 7.64
CA MET A 24 -15.12 5.93 8.39
C MET A 24 -15.25 7.22 7.59
N LYS A 25 -15.98 8.21 8.14
CA LYS A 25 -16.10 9.56 7.60
C LYS A 25 -14.89 10.39 8.05
N VAL A 26 -13.81 10.35 7.27
CA VAL A 26 -12.62 11.19 7.51
C VAL A 26 -12.65 12.36 6.51
N PRO A 27 -12.47 13.61 6.96
CA PRO A 27 -12.37 14.75 6.06
C PRO A 27 -11.14 14.62 5.16
N SER A 28 -11.28 15.02 3.89
CA SER A 28 -10.19 14.97 2.91
C SER A 28 -9.09 16.00 3.18
N LYS A 29 -9.41 17.07 3.91
CA LYS A 29 -8.48 18.13 4.32
C LYS A 29 -8.59 18.37 5.82
N VAL A 30 -7.44 18.51 6.49
CA VAL A 30 -7.37 18.83 7.93
C VAL A 30 -6.28 19.87 8.16
N MET A 31 -6.57 20.85 9.02
CA MET A 31 -5.58 21.79 9.53
C MET A 31 -4.76 21.12 10.62
N THR A 32 -3.51 20.77 10.33
CA THR A 32 -2.59 20.17 11.32
C THR A 32 -1.27 20.92 11.34
N TYR A 33 -0.47 20.70 12.38
CA TYR A 33 0.86 21.27 12.48
C TYR A 33 1.82 20.61 11.47
N CYS A 34 2.52 21.41 10.67
CA CYS A 34 3.55 20.92 9.78
C CYS A 34 4.94 21.08 10.40
N PRO A 35 5.71 19.99 10.62
CA PRO A 35 7.05 20.08 11.22
C PRO A 35 8.10 20.71 10.30
N LYS A 36 7.79 20.92 9.02
CA LYS A 36 8.70 21.57 8.06
C LYS A 36 8.52 23.09 8.02
N CYS A 37 7.28 23.56 8.14
CA CYS A 37 6.93 24.98 8.06
C CYS A 37 6.76 25.63 9.43
N ASN A 38 6.77 24.84 10.51
CA ASN A 38 6.51 25.27 11.89
C ASN A 38 5.17 26.00 12.10
N SER A 39 4.22 25.83 11.18
CA SER A 39 2.90 26.46 11.18
C SER A 39 1.80 25.42 10.94
N HIS A 40 0.56 25.79 11.28
CA HIS A 40 -0.61 24.98 10.98
C HIS A 40 -1.08 25.25 9.55
N THR A 41 -1.00 24.22 8.69
CA THR A 41 -1.34 24.33 7.26
C THR A 41 -2.45 23.36 6.89
N GLU A 42 -3.08 23.56 5.73
CA GLU A 42 -3.96 22.55 5.14
C GLU A 42 -3.16 21.32 4.72
N HIS A 43 -3.56 20.14 5.20
CA HIS A 43 -3.01 18.88 4.75
C HIS A 43 -4.07 18.02 4.08
N THR A 44 -3.73 17.44 2.94
CA THR A 44 -4.58 16.42 2.31
C THR A 44 -4.42 15.11 3.06
N VAL A 45 -5.53 14.56 3.56
CA VAL A 45 -5.57 13.32 4.32
C VAL A 45 -5.96 12.17 3.41
N SER A 46 -5.13 11.13 3.41
CA SER A 46 -5.36 9.90 2.65
C SER A 46 -5.17 8.68 3.56
N LEU A 47 -5.82 7.58 3.21
CA LEU A 47 -5.56 6.31 3.86
C LEU A 47 -4.24 5.74 3.35
N TYR A 48 -3.34 5.40 4.27
CA TYR A 48 -2.11 4.73 3.91
C TYR A 48 -2.40 3.36 3.31
N LYS A 49 -1.75 3.07 2.18
CA LYS A 49 -1.77 1.75 1.54
C LYS A 49 -0.35 1.21 1.53
N LYS A 50 -0.18 -0.02 2.05
CA LYS A 50 1.13 -0.69 2.00
C LYS A 50 1.51 -0.94 0.54
N GLY A 51 2.67 -0.43 0.12
CA GLY A 51 3.24 -0.69 -1.20
C GLY A 51 3.76 -2.13 -1.36
N LYS A 52 4.16 -2.47 -2.59
CA LYS A 52 4.82 -3.75 -2.88
C LYS A 52 6.19 -3.81 -2.20
N GLU A 53 6.54 -4.97 -1.67
CA GLU A 53 7.84 -5.16 -1.03
C GLU A 53 8.99 -5.07 -2.04
N ARG A 54 10.09 -4.42 -1.63
CA ARG A 54 11.30 -4.24 -2.44
C ARG A 54 12.13 -5.53 -2.49
N LYS A 55 12.43 -6.03 -3.69
CA LYS A 55 13.22 -7.28 -3.86
C LYS A 55 14.67 -7.18 -3.40
N LEU A 56 15.25 -5.98 -3.45
CA LEU A 56 16.63 -5.71 -3.05
C LEU A 56 16.81 -5.55 -1.53
N ALA A 57 15.73 -5.70 -0.74
CA ALA A 57 15.84 -5.72 0.72
C ALA A 57 16.77 -6.81 1.20
N LEU A 58 17.51 -6.54 2.28
CA LEU A 58 18.39 -7.54 2.89
C LEU A 58 17.61 -8.80 3.26
N GLY A 59 16.45 -8.65 3.91
CA GLY A 59 15.55 -9.75 4.28
C GLY A 59 15.07 -10.55 3.07
N ALA A 60 14.55 -9.88 2.04
CA ALA A 60 14.10 -10.52 0.80
C ALA A 60 15.25 -11.28 0.09
N ARG A 61 16.45 -10.69 0.02
CA ARG A 61 17.65 -11.34 -0.55
C ARG A 61 18.12 -12.53 0.26
N ARG A 62 18.01 -12.46 1.60
CA ARG A 62 18.37 -13.57 2.49
C ARG A 62 17.37 -14.71 2.34
N HIS A 63 16.07 -14.42 2.40
CA HIS A 63 15.00 -15.39 2.21
C HIS A 63 15.13 -16.07 0.84
N ALA A 64 15.33 -15.30 -0.24
CA ALA A 64 15.53 -15.86 -1.58
C ALA A 64 16.82 -16.68 -1.75
N ARG A 65 17.84 -16.49 -0.90
CA ARG A 65 19.04 -17.35 -0.88
C ARG A 65 18.78 -18.65 -0.13
N GLU A 66 18.10 -18.56 1.02
CA GLU A 66 17.80 -19.71 1.87
C GLU A 66 16.73 -20.65 1.31
N LEU A 67 15.84 -20.15 0.45
CA LEU A 67 14.86 -20.99 -0.27
C LEU A 67 15.45 -21.70 -1.50
N LYS A 68 16.67 -21.37 -1.93
CA LYS A 68 17.30 -22.04 -3.07
C LYS A 68 17.89 -23.38 -2.62
N GLY A 69 17.67 -24.41 -3.43
CA GLY A 69 18.18 -25.76 -3.18
C GLY A 69 17.11 -26.68 -2.60
N TYR A 70 17.55 -27.68 -1.84
CA TYR A 70 16.69 -28.67 -1.20
C TYR A 70 16.30 -28.23 0.22
N GLY A 71 15.16 -28.71 0.72
CA GLY A 71 14.67 -28.38 2.07
C GLY A 71 13.34 -27.62 2.12
N GLY A 72 12.77 -27.27 0.96
CA GLY A 72 11.41 -26.73 0.87
C GLY A 72 11.21 -25.43 1.65
N GLN A 73 10.07 -25.30 2.31
CA GLN A 73 9.71 -24.11 3.07
C GLN A 73 10.42 -24.09 4.44
N LYS A 74 11.39 -23.19 4.61
CA LYS A 74 12.19 -23.07 5.84
C LYS A 74 11.50 -22.30 6.96
N TYR A 75 10.58 -21.39 6.63
CA TYR A 75 9.93 -20.49 7.58
C TYR A 75 8.46 -20.86 7.83
N PRO A 76 7.95 -20.71 9.06
CA PRO A 76 6.56 -21.02 9.35
C PRO A 76 5.61 -20.07 8.59
N ILE A 77 4.59 -20.65 7.97
CA ILE A 77 3.52 -19.90 7.30
C ILE A 77 2.36 -19.77 8.28
N GLN A 78 1.91 -18.54 8.54
CA GLN A 78 0.70 -18.30 9.32
C GLN A 78 -0.53 -18.79 8.54
N ARG A 79 -1.07 -19.96 8.90
CA ARG A 79 -2.22 -20.58 8.21
C ARG A 79 -3.57 -20.04 8.69
N LYS A 80 -3.69 -19.76 10.00
CA LYS A 80 -4.92 -19.27 10.62
C LYS A 80 -4.70 -17.83 11.05
N ASN A 81 -5.38 -16.90 10.39
CA ASN A 81 -5.41 -15.51 10.84
C ASN A 81 -6.84 -15.18 11.29
N PRO A 82 -7.12 -15.05 12.60
CA PRO A 82 -8.43 -14.58 13.04
C PRO A 82 -8.62 -13.16 12.50
N ARG A 83 -9.72 -12.93 11.78
CA ARG A 83 -9.99 -11.64 11.15
C ARG A 83 -10.27 -10.61 12.24
N GLN A 84 -9.31 -9.73 12.50
CA GLN A 84 -9.49 -8.57 13.36
C GLN A 84 -9.39 -7.27 12.54
N PRO A 85 -10.13 -6.21 12.90
CA PRO A 85 -10.05 -4.93 12.20
C PRO A 85 -8.62 -4.38 12.31
N THR A 86 -8.00 -4.14 11.16
CA THR A 86 -6.65 -3.58 11.11
C THR A 86 -6.70 -2.07 11.36
N ARG A 87 -5.78 -1.56 12.18
CA ARG A 87 -5.60 -0.12 12.37
C ARG A 87 -5.05 0.47 11.08
N LYS A 88 -5.82 1.36 10.43
CA LYS A 88 -5.41 2.05 9.21
C LYS A 88 -4.83 3.41 9.58
N PRO A 89 -3.52 3.66 9.38
CA PRO A 89 -2.96 4.98 9.64
C PRO A 89 -3.38 5.96 8.52
N LEU A 90 -3.54 7.22 8.91
CA LEU A 90 -3.76 8.33 7.99
C LEU A 90 -2.40 8.90 7.56
N SER A 91 -2.21 9.11 6.26
CA SER A 91 -1.07 9.84 5.72
C SER A 91 -1.53 11.25 5.32
N SER A 92 -0.92 12.27 5.94
CA SER A 92 -1.12 13.69 5.63
C SER A 92 0.06 14.22 4.83
N ASN A 93 -0.21 14.79 3.66
CA ASN A 93 0.79 15.53 2.88
C ASN A 93 0.51 17.02 3.02
N ALA A 94 1.53 17.80 3.39
CA ALA A 94 1.46 19.26 3.40
C ALA A 94 1.52 19.77 1.97
N SER A 95 0.57 20.63 1.59
CA SER A 95 0.73 21.47 0.40
C SER A 95 1.73 22.56 0.76
N HIS A 96 3.02 22.28 0.60
CA HIS A 96 4.01 23.35 0.59
C HIS A 96 3.76 24.16 -0.67
N ALA A 97 3.15 25.34 -0.51
CA ALA A 97 3.22 26.36 -1.54
C ALA A 97 4.71 26.63 -1.77
N ALA A 98 5.21 26.24 -2.94
CA ALA A 98 6.50 26.68 -3.42
C ALA A 98 6.35 28.16 -3.78
N GLU A 99 6.57 29.03 -2.80
CA GLU A 99 6.83 30.45 -3.04
C GLU A 99 8.32 30.70 -2.75
N ALA A 100 9.11 30.62 -3.81
CA ALA A 100 10.32 31.41 -4.07
C ALA A 100 10.76 31.18 -5.52
#